data_AF-A0A7V6A0X6-F1
#
_entry.id   AF-A0A7V6A0X6-F1
#
_cell.length_a   1.000
_cell.length_b   1.000
_cell.length_c   1.000
_cell.angle_alpha   90.00
_cell.angle_beta   90.00
_cell.angle_gamma   90.00
#
_symmetry.space_group_name_H-M   'P 1'
#
loop_
_entity.id
_entity.type
_entity.pdbx_description
1 polymer ?
#
loop_
_entity_poly.entity_id
_entity_poly.type
_entity_poly.pdbx_seq_one_letter_code
_entity_poly.pdbx_strand_id
1 'polypeptide(L)' 'MALQVFLNASLRRHVPGYNPYAGLTIEVSPGTPVFRLIAQIGLPPEEVTLIMVNGVRQHSDYCLEGSERLGLFPPIGGG' A
#
# COMPACT_ATOMS: atom_id res chain seq x y z
N MET A 1 6.82 -9.19 10.93
CA MET A 1 6.38 -10.17 9.90
C MET A 1 6.33 -9.45 8.55
N ALA A 2 6.48 -10.16 7.43
CA ALA A 2 6.66 -9.55 6.12
C ALA A 2 5.33 -9.36 5.36
N LEU A 3 4.90 -8.10 5.22
CA LEU A 3 3.72 -7.69 4.47
C LEU A 3 4.05 -7.59 2.98
N GLN A 4 3.13 -8.05 2.12
CA GLN A 4 3.23 -7.88 0.67
C GLN A 4 2.46 -6.63 0.22
N VAL A 5 3.16 -5.67 -0.39
CA VAL A 5 2.58 -4.38 -0.81
C VAL A 5 2.63 -4.24 -2.33
N PHE A 6 1.48 -3.94 -2.93
CA PHE A 6 1.33 -3.72 -4.36
C PHE A 6 0.91 -2.27 -4.64
N LEU A 7 1.78 -1.54 -5.32
CA LEU A 7 1.52 -0.20 -5.85
C LEU A 7 0.91 -0.31 -7.26
N ASN A 8 -0.13 0.48 -7.51
CA ASN A 8 -0.87 0.46 -8.77
C ASN A 8 -0.79 1.78 -9.52
N ALA A 9 -0.88 1.70 -10.86
CA ALA A 9 -0.88 2.84 -11.77
C ALA A 9 0.21 3.88 -11.44
N SER A 10 -0.16 5.15 -11.24
CA SER A 10 0.77 6.25 -11.01
C SER A 10 1.60 6.08 -9.73
N LEU A 11 1.12 5.36 -8.72
CA LEU A 11 1.86 5.18 -7.46
C LEU A 11 3.19 4.45 -7.65
N ARG A 12 3.32 3.64 -8.71
CA ARG A 12 4.54 2.89 -9.03
C ARG A 12 5.74 3.81 -9.30
N ARG A 13 5.50 5.05 -9.76
CA ARG A 13 6.55 6.02 -10.08
C ARG A 13 7.31 6.52 -8.84
N HIS A 14 6.70 6.41 -7.67
CA HIS A 14 7.30 6.87 -6.41
C HIS A 14 8.37 5.90 -5.88
N VAL A 15 8.44 4.69 -6.42
CA VAL A 15 9.43 3.68 -6.02
C VAL A 15 10.32 3.32 -7.22
N PRO A 16 11.58 3.80 -7.25
CA PRO A 16 12.51 3.49 -8.33
C PRO A 16 12.73 1.98 -8.48
N GLY A 17 12.65 1.49 -9.73
CA GLY A 17 12.84 0.06 -10.02
C GLY A 17 11.70 -0.85 -9.53
N TYR A 18 10.52 -0.29 -9.20
CA TYR A 18 9.38 -1.07 -8.74
C TYR A 18 8.97 -2.17 -9.74
N ASN A 19 8.93 -3.42 -9.26
CA ASN A 19 8.46 -4.57 -10.03
C ASN A 19 6.97 -4.85 -9.72
N PRO A 20 6.04 -4.68 -10.68
CA PRO A 20 4.61 -4.89 -10.44
C PRO A 20 4.21 -6.34 -10.17
N TYR A 21 5.03 -7.31 -10.60
CA TYR A 21 4.77 -8.73 -10.35
C TYR A 21 5.25 -9.18 -8.97
N ALA A 22 6.33 -8.59 -8.47
CA ALA A 22 6.90 -8.92 -7.15
C ALA A 22 6.32 -8.06 -6.02
N GLY A 23 5.94 -6.80 -6.29
CA GLY A 23 5.55 -5.85 -5.25
C GLY A 23 6.73 -5.44 -4.35
N LEU A 24 6.41 -4.92 -3.17
CA LEU A 24 7.37 -4.67 -2.08
C LEU A 24 7.10 -5.65 -0.95
N THR A 25 8.18 -6.14 -0.35
CA THR A 25 8.12 -6.89 0.91
C THR A 25 8.59 -5.96 2.01
N ILE A 26 7.71 -5.62 2.95
CA ILE A 26 8.02 -4.69 4.04
C ILE A 26 7.73 -5.36 5.38
N GLU A 27 8.70 -5.31 6.28
CA GLU A 27 8.48 -5.77 7.64
C GLU A 27 7.68 -4.75 8.44
N VAL A 28 6.60 -5.23 9.06
CA VAL A 28 5.79 -4.42 9.98
C VAL A 28 5.63 -5.15 11.31
N SER A 29 5.47 -4.34 12.36
CA SER A 29 5.02 -4.83 13.67
C SER A 29 3.49 -4.97 13.65
N PRO A 30 2.93 -6.02 14.26
CA PRO A 30 1.48 -6.11 14.45
C PRO A 30 0.91 -4.85 15.07
N GLY A 31 -0.24 -4.39 14.58
CA GLY A 31 -0.84 -3.13 15.00
C GLY A 31 -0.33 -1.89 14.26
N THR A 32 0.53 -2.04 13.24
CA THR A 32 1.01 -0.90 12.44
C THR A 32 -0.12 -0.39 11.54
N PRO A 33 -0.55 0.87 11.65
CA PRO A 33 -1.63 1.38 10.80
C PRO A 33 -1.13 1.67 9.39
N VAL A 34 -1.99 1.48 8.38
CA VAL A 34 -1.63 1.61 6.95
C VAL A 34 -1.02 2.98 6.62
N PHE A 35 -1.52 4.08 7.22
CA PHE A 35 -0.99 5.43 6.95
C PHE A 35 0.51 5.56 7.29
N ARG A 36 1.01 4.83 8.30
CA ARG A 36 2.44 4.83 8.65
C ARG A 36 3.26 4.17 7.55
N LEU A 37 2.73 3.11 6.95
CA LEU A 37 3.38 2.41 5.86
C LEU A 37 3.39 3.25 4.56
N ILE A 38 2.29 3.94 4.26
CA ILE A 38 2.21 4.91 3.14
C ILE A 38 3.33 5.96 3.28
N ALA A 39 3.47 6.55 4.47
CA ALA A 39 4.53 7.52 4.76
C ALA A 39 5.93 6.91 4.68
N GLN A 40 6.11 5.67 5.17
CA GLN A 40 7.41 4.96 5.12
C GLN A 40 7.86 4.67 3.69
N ILE A 41 6.93 4.34 2.79
CA ILE A 41 7.24 4.11 1.36
C ILE A 41 7.54 5.45 0.65
N GLY A 42 7.14 6.58 1.23
CA GLY A 42 7.27 7.92 0.63
C GLY A 42 6.17 8.23 -0.36
N LEU A 43 5.00 7.59 -0.23
CA LEU A 43 3.85 7.89 -1.07
C LEU A 43 3.12 9.14 -0.55
N PRO A 44 2.67 10.05 -1.43
CA PRO A 44 1.78 11.13 -1.03
C PRO A 44 0.43 10.56 -0.58
N PRO A 45 -0.03 10.79 0.67
CA PRO A 45 -1.29 10.24 1.17
C PRO A 45 -2.51 10.65 0.32
N GLU A 46 -2.50 11.86 -0.22
CA GLU A 46 -3.54 12.39 -1.11
C GLU A 46 -3.59 11.66 -2.46
N GLU A 47 -2.47 11.06 -2.89
CA GLU A 47 -2.44 10.19 -4.07
C GLU A 47 -2.88 8.76 -3.75
N VAL A 48 -3.20 8.40 -2.50
CA VAL A 48 -3.69 7.06 -2.13
C VAL A 48 -5.16 7.12 -1.74
N THR A 49 -6.05 6.93 -2.71
CA THR A 49 -7.51 7.06 -2.49
C THR A 49 -8.21 5.74 -2.22
N LEU A 50 -7.58 4.61 -2.55
CA LEU A 50 -8.12 3.28 -2.31
C LEU A 50 -7.04 2.37 -1.70
N ILE A 51 -7.39 1.79 -0.56
CA ILE A 51 -6.58 0.86 0.21
C ILE A 51 -7.33 -0.47 0.23
N MET A 52 -6.66 -1.54 -0.18
CA MET A 52 -7.19 -2.89 -0.21
C MET A 52 -6.32 -3.79 0.68
N VAL A 53 -6.88 -4.38 1.72
CA VAL A 53 -6.19 -5.37 2.57
C VAL A 53 -6.85 -6.72 2.33
N ASN A 54 -6.09 -7.70 1.83
CA ASN A 54 -6.58 -9.04 1.48
C ASN A 54 -7.81 -9.00 0.54
N GLY A 55 -7.87 -8.03 -0.37
CA GLY A 55 -8.99 -7.88 -1.30
C GLY A 55 -10.22 -7.17 -0.73
N VAL A 56 -10.17 -6.69 0.51
CA VAL A 56 -11.24 -5.91 1.13
C VAL A 56 -10.81 -4.44 1.26
N ARG A 57 -11.71 -3.52 0.90
CA ARG A 57 -11.45 -2.09 1.06
C ARG A 57 -11.35 -1.73 2.54
N GLN A 58 -10.31 -1.00 2.91
CA GLN A 58 -10.08 -0.53 4.27
C GLN A 58 -9.77 0.98 4.29
N HIS A 59 -9.78 1.53 5.50
CA HIS A 59 -9.34 2.90 5.77
C HIS A 59 -7.84 2.95 6.11
N SER A 60 -7.26 4.15 6.11
CA SER A 60 -5.83 4.35 6.35
C SER A 60 -5.40 4.12 7.81
N ASP A 61 -6.34 4.13 8.74
CA ASP A 61 -6.17 3.81 10.17
C ASP A 61 -6.25 2.30 10.47
N TYR A 62 -6.58 1.46 9.49
CA TYR A 62 -6.58 0.02 9.64
C TYR A 62 -5.20 -0.50 10.08
N CYS A 63 -5.18 -1.31 11.12
CA CYS A 63 -3.98 -1.91 11.69
C CYS A 63 -3.58 -3.21 10.99
N LEU A 64 -2.33 -3.29 10.57
CA LEU A 64 -1.76 -4.42 9.84
C LEU A 64 -1.11 -5.45 10.76
N GLU A 65 -1.34 -6.71 10.40
CA GLU A 65 -0.76 -7.97 10.89
C GLU A 65 0.71 -8.20 10.54
N GLY A 66 1.04 -7.86 9.29
CA GLY A 66 2.27 -8.27 8.63
C GLY A 66 2.20 -9.65 7.96
N SER A 67 0.99 -10.16 7.69
CA SER A 67 0.75 -11.36 6.87
C SER A 67 -0.15 -11.10 5.65
N GLU A 68 -0.61 -9.86 5.50
CA GLU A 68 -1.60 -9.47 4.51
C GLU A 68 -0.99 -9.08 3.16
N ARG A 69 -1.88 -9.06 2.17
CA ARG A 69 -1.65 -8.41 0.88
C ARG A 69 -2.28 -7.04 0.88
N LEU A 70 -1.46 -6.01 0.85
CA LEU A 70 -1.86 -4.61 0.77
C LEU A 70 -1.79 -4.12 -0.68
N GLY A 71 -2.91 -3.66 -1.22
CA GLY A 71 -2.99 -2.96 -2.50
C GLY A 71 -3.26 -1.48 -2.30
N LEU A 72 -2.39 -0.63 -2.85
CA LEU A 72 -2.55 0.83 -2.83
C LEU A 72 -2.83 1.33 -4.24
N PHE A 73 -3.84 2.19 -4.36
CA PHE A 73 -4.32 2.68 -5.65
C PHE A 73 -4.48 4.20 -5.64
N PRO A 74 -4.10 4.87 -6.75
CA PRO A 74 -4.36 6.28 -6.93
C PRO A 74 -5.84 6.58 -7.19
N PRO A 75 -6.22 7.88 -7.23
CA PRO A 75 -7.54 8.30 -7.69
C PRO A 75 -7.94 7.53 -8.94
N ILE A 76 -9.04 6.80 -8.86
CA ILE A 76 -9.57 6.06 -10.00
C ILE A 76 -10.27 7.08 -10.89
N GLY A 77 -9.59 7.56 -11.92
CA GLY A 77 -10.17 8.42 -12.95
C GLY A 77 -11.14 7.60 -13.81
N GLY A 78 -12.43 7.91 -13.72
CA GLY A 78 -13.41 7.47 -14.72
C GLY A 78 -13.16 8.24 -16.02
N GLY A 79 -13.08 7.51 -17.13
CA GLY A 79 -13.16 8.11 -18.47
C GLY A 79 -14.53 8.71 -18.74
#